data_AF-A0A182QK34-F1
#
_entry.id   AF-A0A182QK34-F1
#
_cell.length_a   1.000
_cell.length_b   1.000
_cell.length_c   1.000
_cell.angle_alpha   90.00
_cell.angle_beta   90.00
_cell.angle_gamma   90.00
#
_symmetry.space_group_name_H-M   'P 1'
#
loop_
_entity.id
_entity.type
_entity.pdbx_description
1 polymer ?
#
loop_
_entity_poly.entity_id
_entity_poly.type
_entity_poly.pdbx_seq_one_letter_code
_entity_poly.pdbx_strand_id
1 'polypeptide(L)'
;MRHAKFIARTVLVQNNNVEEACRVLNRILGKEEIFDQYRRTRYYEKPFQTRRRINFERCKSIYNEDMNRKIQFVLRKNRVEPFPGCN
;
A
#
# COMPACT_ATOMS: atom_id res chain seq x y z
N MET A 1 -11.73 -27.69 -0.93
CA MET A 1 -12.00 -27.27 -2.33
C MET A 1 -13.51 -27.22 -2.58
N ARG A 2 -14.22 -26.28 -1.96
CA ARG A 2 -15.69 -26.17 -2.07
C ARG A 2 -16.15 -24.99 -2.93
N HIS A 3 -15.22 -24.23 -3.49
CA HIS A 3 -15.51 -22.96 -4.17
C HIS A 3 -15.33 -23.12 -5.68
N ALA A 4 -16.08 -22.33 -6.44
CA ALA A 4 -15.99 -22.30 -7.89
C ALA A 4 -14.58 -21.85 -8.34
N LYS A 5 -14.07 -22.52 -9.37
CA LYS A 5 -12.73 -22.27 -9.93
C LYS A 5 -12.76 -21.03 -10.82
N PHE A 6 -11.61 -20.37 -10.98
CA PHE A 6 -11.41 -19.23 -11.88
C PHE A 6 -12.28 -17.98 -11.61
N ILE A 7 -12.81 -17.86 -10.39
CA ILE A 7 -13.52 -16.65 -9.93
C ILE A 7 -12.57 -15.76 -9.12
N ALA A 8 -11.95 -16.32 -8.09
CA ALA A 8 -11.08 -15.54 -7.21
C ALA A 8 -9.75 -15.18 -7.89
N ARG A 9 -9.34 -13.91 -7.80
CA ARG A 9 -8.03 -13.38 -8.24
C ARG A 9 -7.66 -13.78 -9.68
N THR A 10 -8.68 -13.86 -10.56
CA THR A 10 -8.52 -14.17 -11.99
C THR A 10 -8.60 -12.87 -12.79
N VAL A 11 -7.70 -12.70 -13.77
CA VAL A 11 -7.63 -11.50 -14.63
C VAL A 11 -7.74 -11.95 -16.09
N LEU A 12 -8.60 -11.27 -16.86
CA LEU A 12 -8.74 -11.50 -18.29
C LEU A 12 -7.70 -10.68 -19.05
N VAL A 13 -7.08 -11.29 -20.06
CA VAL A 13 -6.09 -10.64 -20.91
C VAL A 13 -6.81 -9.92 -22.05
N GLN A 14 -6.56 -8.62 -22.22
CA GLN A 14 -7.07 -7.84 -23.34
C GLN A 14 -6.01 -7.75 -24.44
N ASN A 15 -6.42 -7.85 -25.70
CA ASN A 15 -5.55 -7.64 -26.88
C ASN A 15 -4.26 -8.46 -26.87
N ASN A 16 -4.27 -9.66 -26.28
CA ASN A 16 -3.10 -10.52 -26.08
C ASN A 16 -1.94 -9.85 -25.29
N ASN A 17 -2.21 -8.76 -24.55
CA ASN A 17 -1.22 -8.08 -23.72
C ASN A 17 -1.09 -8.76 -22.34
N VAL A 18 -0.33 -9.84 -22.30
CA VAL A 18 -0.12 -10.63 -21.08
C VAL A 18 0.65 -9.85 -20.02
N GLU A 19 1.60 -9.00 -20.42
CA GLU A 19 2.44 -8.28 -19.46
C GLU A 19 1.62 -7.29 -18.63
N GLU A 20 0.71 -6.56 -19.27
CA GLU A 20 -0.20 -5.66 -18.58
C GLU A 20 -1.13 -6.41 -17.62
N ALA A 21 -1.70 -7.53 -18.05
CA ALA A 21 -2.54 -8.37 -17.20
C ALA A 21 -1.77 -8.89 -15.96
N CYS A 22 -0.50 -9.30 -16.13
CA CYS A 22 0.36 -9.71 -15.03
C CYS A 22 0.66 -8.56 -14.06
N ARG A 23 0.89 -7.33 -14.55
CA ARG A 23 1.08 -6.14 -13.70
C ARG A 23 -0.18 -5.83 -12.89
N VAL A 24 -1.35 -5.93 -13.52
CA VAL A 24 -2.64 -5.75 -12.84
C VAL A 24 -2.83 -6.81 -11.76
N LEU A 25 -2.58 -8.09 -12.08
CA LEU A 25 -2.66 -9.18 -11.11
C LEU A 25 -1.73 -8.93 -9.91
N ASN A 26 -0.47 -8.55 -10.16
CA ASN A 26 0.49 -8.24 -9.09
C ASN A 26 0.02 -7.06 -8.22
N ARG A 27 -0.59 -6.04 -8.82
CA ARG A 27 -1.17 -4.90 -8.08
C ARG A 27 -2.34 -5.34 -7.19
N ILE A 28 -3.23 -6.20 -7.70
CA ILE A 28 -4.36 -6.75 -6.93
C ILE A 28 -3.83 -7.53 -5.72
N LEU A 29 -2.90 -8.46 -5.95
CA LEU A 29 -2.30 -9.27 -4.88
C LEU A 29 -1.52 -8.44 -3.86
N GLY A 30 -0.88 -7.35 -4.31
CA GLY A 30 -0.21 -6.39 -3.42
C GLY A 30 -1.19 -5.59 -2.57
N LYS A 31 -2.30 -5.12 -3.16
CA LYS A 31 -3.34 -4.35 -2.44
C LYS A 31 -4.09 -5.19 -1.41
N GLU A 32 -4.28 -6.48 -1.67
CA GLU A 32 -4.88 -7.45 -0.74
C GLU A 32 -3.88 -7.98 0.31
N GLU A 33 -2.64 -7.48 0.33
CA GLU A 33 -1.56 -7.91 1.24
C GLU A 33 -1.21 -9.41 1.16
N ILE A 34 -1.62 -10.12 0.10
CA ILE A 34 -1.39 -11.57 -0.07
C ILE A 34 0.10 -11.90 -0.04
N PHE A 35 0.93 -11.07 -0.69
CA PHE A 35 2.37 -11.27 -0.71
C PHE A 35 3.00 -11.11 0.68
N ASP A 36 2.51 -10.16 1.47
CA ASP A 36 3.03 -9.92 2.81
C ASP A 36 2.56 -11.00 3.78
N GLN A 37 1.32 -11.45 3.66
CA GLN A 37 0.83 -12.62 4.37
C GLN A 37 1.69 -13.84 4.06
N TYR A 38 1.94 -14.14 2.77
CA TYR A 38 2.76 -15.27 2.36
C TYR A 38 4.17 -15.22 2.96
N ARG A 39 4.83 -14.06 2.91
CA ARG A 39 6.16 -13.85 3.52
C ARG A 39 6.14 -14.05 5.03
N ARG A 40 5.10 -13.54 5.72
CA ARG A 40 4.92 -13.65 7.17
C ARG A 40 4.63 -15.09 7.61
N THR A 41 3.85 -15.85 6.84
CA THR A 41 3.49 -17.24 7.15
C THR A 41 4.57 -18.25 6.78
N ARG A 42 5.67 -17.83 6.14
CA ARG A 42 6.79 -18.71 5.80
C ARG A 42 7.44 -19.33 7.05
N TYR A 43 7.47 -18.58 8.15
CA TYR A 43 7.98 -19.04 9.44
C TYR A 43 6.99 -18.67 10.55
N TYR A 44 7.00 -19.43 11.64
CA TYR A 44 6.15 -19.12 12.78
C TYR A 44 6.59 -17.82 13.46
N GLU A 45 5.73 -16.81 13.45
CA GLU A 45 5.89 -15.58 14.22
C GLU A 45 5.29 -15.79 15.62
N LYS A 46 6.07 -15.59 16.69
CA LYS A 46 5.57 -15.77 18.05
C LYS A 46 4.49 -14.71 18.35
N PRO A 47 3.46 -15.00 19.17
CA PRO A 47 2.34 -14.08 19.38
C PRO A 47 2.74 -12.69 19.88
N PHE A 48 3.78 -12.61 20.73
CA PHE A 48 4.27 -11.32 21.21
C PHE A 48 4.99 -10.50 20.12
N GLN A 49 5.66 -11.15 19.17
CA GLN A 49 6.31 -10.50 18.03
C GLN A 49 5.24 -9.95 17.08
N THR A 50 4.22 -10.76 16.78
CA THR A 50 3.05 -10.33 15.99
C THR A 50 2.37 -9.11 16.60
N ARG A 51 2.10 -9.11 17.92
CA ARG A 51 1.52 -7.95 18.62
C ARG A 51 2.39 -6.70 18.50
N ARG A 52 3.71 -6.84 18.69
CA ARG A 52 4.65 -5.71 18.57
C ARG A 52 4.66 -5.13 17.16
N ARG A 53 4.67 -6.00 16.15
CA ARG A 53 4.66 -5.61 14.74
C ARG A 53 3.37 -4.88 14.37
N ILE A 54 2.20 -5.46 14.69
CA ILE A 54 0.90 -4.84 14.39
C ILE A 54 0.80 -3.45 15.04
N ASN A 55 1.26 -3.31 16.29
CA ASN A 55 1.25 -2.01 16.96
C ASN A 55 2.14 -1.00 16.23
N PHE A 56 3.36 -1.40 15.86
CA PHE A 56 4.26 -0.55 15.09
C PHE A 56 3.69 -0.14 13.73
N GLU A 57 3.12 -1.08 12.97
CA GLU A 57 2.50 -0.83 11.66
C GLU A 57 1.34 0.16 11.78
N ARG A 58 0.50 0.03 12.81
CA ARG A 58 -0.60 0.97 13.10
C ARG A 58 -0.09 2.37 13.42
N CYS A 59 0.85 2.50 14.35
CA CYS A 59 1.41 3.81 14.71
C CYS A 59 2.09 4.49 13.51
N LYS A 60 2.82 3.72 12.71
CA LYS A 60 3.44 4.21 11.47
C LYS A 60 2.39 4.67 10.46
N SER A 61 1.28 3.95 10.30
CA SER A 61 0.19 4.34 9.42
C SER A 61 -0.42 5.68 9.83
N ILE A 62 -0.74 5.84 11.11
CA ILE A 62 -1.32 7.08 11.65
C ILE A 62 -0.36 8.25 11.41
N TYR A 63 0.92 8.08 11.72
CA TYR A 63 1.92 9.11 11.49
C TYR A 63 2.03 9.50 10.01
N ASN A 64 2.09 8.53 9.11
CA ASN A 64 2.19 8.79 7.67
C ASN A 64 0.94 9.51 7.14
N GLU A 65 -0.24 9.13 7.62
CA GLU A 65 -1.51 9.76 7.26
C GLU A 65 -1.55 11.24 7.69
N ASP A 66 -1.19 11.53 8.94
CA ASP A 66 -1.15 12.89 9.46
C ASP A 66 -0.05 13.75 8.82
N MET A 67 1.12 13.15 8.57
CA MET A 67 2.21 13.85 7.88
C MET A 67 1.81 14.18 6.43
N ASN A 68 1.15 13.27 5.73
CA ASN A 68 0.62 13.53 4.38
C ASN A 68 -0.41 14.67 4.41
N ARG A 69 -1.32 14.70 5.39
CA ARG A 69 -2.28 15.81 5.56
C ARG A 69 -1.55 17.14 5.76
N LYS A 70 -0.54 17.16 6.62
CA LYS A 70 0.27 18.37 6.89
C LYS A 70 1.01 18.83 5.64
N ILE A 71 1.61 17.92 4.89
CA ILE A 71 2.30 18.23 3.63
C ILE A 71 1.32 18.87 2.64
N GLN A 72 0.15 18.26 2.41
CA GLN A 72 -0.87 18.82 1.52
C GLN A 72 -1.37 20.20 1.97
N PHE A 73 -1.46 20.44 3.27
CA PHE A 73 -1.81 21.74 3.82
C PHE A 73 -0.74 22.80 3.56
N VAL A 74 0.53 22.49 3.86
CA VAL A 74 1.66 23.42 3.74
C VAL A 74 2.04 23.67 2.29
N LEU A 75 1.87 22.69 1.40
CA LEU A 75 2.13 22.81 -0.04
C LEU A 75 1.45 24.02 -0.68
N ARG A 76 0.31 24.47 -0.16
CA ARG A 76 -0.39 25.70 -0.60
C ARG A 76 0.46 26.97 -0.47
N LYS A 77 1.44 26.98 0.45
CA LYS A 77 2.34 28.10 0.68
C LYS A 77 3.67 27.97 -0.05
N ASN A 78 3.90 26.87 -0.78
CA ASN A 78 5.07 26.69 -1.63
C ASN A 78 4.91 27.46 -2.96
N ARG A 79 4.81 28.78 -2.85
CA ARG A 79 4.68 29.73 -3.96
C ARG A 79 5.85 30.71 -3.90
N VAL A 80 6.11 31.41 -5.00
CA VAL A 80 7.10 32.49 -5.03
C VAL A 80 6.77 33.51 -3.93
N GLU A 81 7.83 34.02 -3.29
CA GLU A 81 7.71 35.00 -2.21
C GLU A 81 6.90 36.22 -2.70
N PRO A 82 5.81 36.58 -2.00
CA PRO A 82 4.95 37.69 -2.43
C PRO A 82 5.53 39.08 -2.16
N PHE A 83 6.54 39.20 -1.29
CA PHE A 83 7.12 40.49 -0.88
C PHE A 83 8.65 40.49 -1.06
N PRO A 84 9.15 40.36 -2.31
CA PRO A 84 10.58 40.39 -2.55
C PRO A 84 11.16 41.76 -2.20
N GLY A 85 12.16 41.79 -1.32
CA GLY A 85 12.89 43.01 -0.95
C GLY A 85 12.36 43.77 0.27
N CYS A 86 11.31 43.28 0.93
CA CYS A 86 10.90 43.80 2.23
C CYS A 86 11.64 43.05 3.36
N ASN A 87 12.80 43.60 3.75
CA ASN A 87 13.46 43.35 5.03
C ASN A 87 13.40 44.62 5.89
#